data_AF-J9YV24-F1
#
_entry.id   AF-J9YV24-F1
#
_cell.length_a   1.000
_cell.length_b   1.000
_cell.length_c   1.000
_cell.angle_alpha   90.00
_cell.angle_beta   90.00
_cell.angle_gamma   90.00
#
_symmetry.space_group_name_H-M   'P 1'
#
loop_
_entity.id
_entity.type
_entity.pdbx_description
1 polymer ?
#
loop_
_entity_poly.entity_id
_entity_poly.type
_entity_poly.pdbx_seq_one_letter_code
_entity_poly.pdbx_strand_id
1 'polypeptide(L)'
;MNNIELNKKFEILKKKFQAGLFEEVINGAKSTLKQRKHQVLYNIICLSYQNLGKFNEAIKIMELGLLHNPKNTHFLNNIGVSYYNQQNYTKANYYFIRGLTENPNHISILNNLGNLYRDLNSTNEAIKYYNKCIEINDSLIQPLFNLSLCYESLGEFEKAKDILNKILKLNPGFTEVDRILSTMTKYKKNNAHFLKIKDKIKDNSLSKNQLRHLHFAIAKYYEDIGDIEKSFENYFKANEYSKKLTNYNINDDKKFFEKIKLFNLDNFPNESTNNNRKIIFIVGMPRSGTSLIEQILSSHKNVFGGGELNFLNKIVNKNFFKKKEIEKFDEYKKIEILLDSNKEYMDNISLLDNSNNAFVDKAPLNFKYIGFIKKIFPNSKVINCKRDPIDVGWSIFKNHFMAGSYFSNSFEDIGKFYKLYKDILDYWENHTPSFIYNIEYKNLVEKPEDQIKKLLKYCDLDWDENCLIHHKNTNSIKTVSSTQARKPIYQSSLNNSKIFDHYLDDLKKFIN
;
A
#
# COMPACT_ATOMS: atom_id res chain seq x y z
N MET A 1 -0.48 -35.00 -31.66
CA MET A 1 -0.89 -33.62 -31.99
C MET A 1 0.24 -32.92 -32.74
N ASN A 2 0.00 -32.47 -33.97
CA ASN A 2 1.02 -31.76 -34.77
C ASN A 2 1.18 -30.28 -34.34
N ASN A 3 2.18 -29.57 -34.88
CA ASN A 3 2.46 -28.17 -34.52
C ASN A 3 1.32 -27.20 -34.89
N ILE A 4 0.65 -27.42 -36.02
CA ILE A 4 -0.44 -26.56 -36.50
C ILE A 4 -1.64 -26.66 -35.56
N GLU A 5 -1.99 -27.88 -35.14
CA GLU A 5 -3.09 -28.14 -34.21
C GLU A 5 -2.80 -27.57 -32.82
N LEU A 6 -1.55 -27.67 -32.33
CA LEU A 6 -1.14 -27.03 -31.07
C LEU A 6 -1.30 -25.51 -31.15
N ASN A 7 -0.85 -24.88 -32.24
CA ASN A 7 -0.93 -23.42 -32.40
C ASN A 7 -2.39 -22.95 -32.44
N LYS A 8 -3.27 -23.66 -33.15
CA LYS A 8 -4.72 -23.37 -33.14
C LYS A 8 -5.32 -23.45 -31.74
N LYS A 9 -5.00 -24.50 -30.97
CA LYS A 9 -5.44 -24.63 -29.57
C LYS A 9 -4.88 -23.51 -28.70
N PHE A 10 -3.61 -23.14 -28.87
CA PHE A 10 -3.00 -22.07 -28.10
C PHE A 10 -3.68 -20.72 -28.34
N GLU A 11 -3.97 -20.36 -29.59
CA GLU A 11 -4.70 -19.11 -29.90
C GLU A 11 -6.11 -19.09 -29.29
N ILE A 12 -6.81 -20.23 -29.26
CA ILE A 12 -8.10 -20.33 -28.56
C ILE A 12 -7.93 -20.09 -27.06
N LEU A 13 -6.95 -20.74 -26.43
CA LEU A 13 -6.66 -20.57 -25.01
C LEU A 13 -6.26 -19.13 -24.68
N LYS A 14 -5.47 -18.49 -25.55
CA LYS A 14 -5.07 -17.09 -25.40
C LYS A 14 -6.26 -16.13 -25.47
N LYS A 15 -7.18 -16.33 -26.42
CA LYS A 15 -8.42 -15.53 -26.50
C LYS A 15 -9.28 -15.70 -25.25
N LYS A 16 -9.45 -16.94 -24.77
CA LYS A 16 -10.18 -17.21 -23.52
C LYS A 16 -9.51 -16.57 -22.31
N PHE A 17 -8.18 -16.61 -22.25
CA PHE A 17 -7.41 -15.95 -21.20
C PHE A 17 -7.61 -14.44 -21.21
N GLN A 18 -7.56 -13.81 -22.40
CA GLN A 18 -7.84 -12.38 -22.56
C GLN A 18 -9.28 -12.01 -22.19
N ALA A 19 -10.23 -12.93 -22.39
CA ALA A 19 -11.62 -12.78 -21.96
C ALA A 19 -11.86 -13.07 -20.47
N GLY A 20 -10.82 -13.41 -19.69
CA GLY A 20 -10.93 -13.72 -18.27
C GLY A 20 -11.53 -15.11 -17.95
N LEU A 21 -11.68 -15.98 -18.94
CA LEU A 21 -12.25 -17.33 -18.79
C LEU A 21 -11.20 -18.33 -18.24
N PHE A 22 -10.62 -18.00 -17.09
CA PHE A 22 -9.44 -18.69 -16.56
C PHE A 22 -9.66 -20.18 -16.27
N GLU A 23 -10.83 -20.57 -15.78
CA GLU A 23 -11.14 -21.99 -15.49
C GLU A 23 -11.21 -22.83 -16.78
N GLU A 24 -11.83 -22.29 -17.83
CA GLU A 24 -11.85 -22.93 -19.15
C GLU A 24 -10.45 -23.05 -19.75
N VAL A 25 -9.63 -22.01 -19.59
CA VAL A 25 -8.21 -22.03 -20.02
C VAL A 25 -7.46 -23.14 -19.30
N ILE A 26 -7.63 -23.26 -17.98
CA ILE A 26 -6.98 -24.30 -17.17
C ILE A 26 -7.38 -25.69 -17.67
N ASN A 27 -8.67 -25.94 -17.85
CA ASN A 27 -9.18 -27.25 -18.26
C ASN A 27 -8.70 -27.62 -19.68
N GLY A 28 -8.81 -26.69 -20.64
CA GLY A 28 -8.36 -26.91 -22.01
C GLY A 28 -6.83 -27.04 -22.14
N ALA A 29 -6.07 -26.26 -21.37
CA ALA A 29 -4.61 -26.35 -21.38
C ALA A 29 -4.12 -27.65 -20.71
N LYS A 30 -4.73 -28.09 -19.61
CA LYS A 30 -4.37 -29.36 -18.94
C LYS A 30 -4.62 -30.59 -19.81
N SER A 31 -5.74 -30.63 -20.54
CA SER A 31 -6.01 -31.74 -21.46
C SER A 31 -4.96 -31.80 -22.58
N THR A 32 -4.59 -30.65 -23.12
CA THR A 32 -3.54 -30.51 -24.13
C THR A 32 -2.16 -30.88 -23.57
N LEU A 33 -1.88 -30.52 -22.31
CA LEU A 33 -0.61 -30.79 -21.65
C LEU A 33 -0.34 -32.29 -21.46
N LYS A 34 -1.39 -33.10 -21.23
CA LYS A 34 -1.28 -34.57 -21.18
C LYS A 34 -0.78 -35.16 -22.49
N GLN A 35 -1.11 -34.54 -23.62
CA GLN A 35 -0.72 -34.99 -24.96
C GLN A 35 0.65 -34.43 -25.37
N ARG A 36 0.98 -33.22 -24.91
CA ARG A 36 2.23 -32.53 -25.27
C ARG A 36 2.72 -31.62 -24.15
N LYS A 37 3.87 -31.96 -23.58
CA LYS A 37 4.54 -31.20 -22.53
C LYS A 37 5.27 -29.99 -23.11
N HIS A 38 4.53 -28.89 -23.33
CA HIS A 38 5.07 -27.66 -23.91
C HIS A 38 5.07 -26.51 -22.91
N GLN A 39 6.16 -25.73 -22.85
CA GLN A 39 6.36 -24.66 -21.86
C GLN A 39 5.20 -23.66 -21.80
N VAL A 40 4.68 -23.28 -22.96
CA VAL A 40 3.59 -22.30 -23.09
C VAL A 40 2.31 -22.76 -22.37
N LEU A 41 2.02 -24.07 -22.37
CA LEU A 41 0.84 -24.62 -21.69
C LEU A 41 0.98 -24.56 -20.17
N TYR A 42 2.16 -24.87 -19.63
CA TYR A 42 2.45 -24.68 -18.21
C TYR A 42 2.25 -23.20 -17.82
N ASN A 43 2.82 -22.28 -18.59
CA ASN A 43 2.73 -20.84 -18.32
C ASN A 43 1.28 -20.34 -18.29
N ILE A 44 0.46 -20.66 -19.30
CA ILE A 44 -0.92 -20.16 -19.34
C ILE A 44 -1.79 -20.76 -18.23
N ILE A 45 -1.54 -22.01 -17.81
CA ILE A 45 -2.23 -22.62 -16.64
C ILE A 45 -1.83 -21.88 -15.36
N CYS A 46 -0.53 -21.61 -15.15
CA CYS A 46 -0.05 -20.89 -13.98
C CYS A 46 -0.62 -19.48 -13.91
N LEU A 47 -0.57 -18.73 -15.02
CA LEU A 47 -1.14 -17.37 -15.08
C LEU A 47 -2.63 -17.39 -14.77
N SER A 48 -3.39 -18.36 -15.29
CA SER A 48 -4.82 -18.50 -14.97
C SER A 48 -5.05 -18.80 -13.48
N TYR A 49 -4.25 -19.67 -12.88
CA TYR A 49 -4.33 -19.92 -11.44
C TYR A 49 -3.99 -18.68 -10.61
N GLN A 50 -2.96 -17.91 -11.00
CA GLN A 50 -2.61 -16.65 -10.34
C GLN A 50 -3.74 -15.62 -10.42
N ASN A 51 -4.39 -15.48 -11.57
CA ASN A 51 -5.54 -14.57 -11.73
C ASN A 51 -6.74 -15.00 -10.88
N LEU A 52 -6.90 -16.30 -10.61
CA LEU A 52 -7.91 -16.84 -9.70
C LEU A 52 -7.49 -16.77 -8.21
N GLY A 53 -6.30 -16.26 -7.89
CA GLY A 53 -5.74 -16.27 -6.52
C GLY A 53 -5.34 -17.66 -6.01
N LYS A 54 -5.36 -18.68 -6.88
CA LYS A 54 -5.01 -20.09 -6.59
C LYS A 54 -3.49 -20.29 -6.70
N PHE A 55 -2.74 -19.57 -5.87
CA PHE A 55 -1.28 -19.49 -5.98
C PHE A 55 -0.55 -20.82 -5.69
N ASN A 56 -1.10 -21.68 -4.83
CA ASN A 56 -0.48 -22.99 -4.54
C ASN A 56 -0.57 -23.93 -5.75
N GLU A 57 -1.67 -23.87 -6.48
CA GLU A 57 -1.90 -24.61 -7.71
C GLU A 57 -1.00 -24.08 -8.84
N ALA A 58 -0.80 -22.75 -8.89
CA ALA A 58 0.16 -22.11 -9.78
C ALA A 58 1.61 -22.59 -9.52
N ILE A 59 2.00 -22.73 -8.25
CA ILE A 59 3.32 -23.27 -7.86
C ILE A 59 3.44 -24.73 -8.30
N LYS A 60 2.47 -25.58 -7.95
CA LYS A 60 2.48 -27.01 -8.29
C LYS A 60 2.62 -27.25 -9.79
N ILE A 61 1.90 -26.50 -10.64
CA ILE A 61 2.00 -26.67 -12.09
C ILE A 61 3.38 -26.24 -12.63
N MET A 62 4.00 -25.21 -12.06
CA MET A 62 5.34 -24.78 -12.44
C MET A 62 6.43 -25.75 -11.94
N GLU A 63 6.29 -26.30 -10.73
CA GLU A 63 7.19 -27.35 -10.21
C GLU A 63 7.17 -28.59 -11.11
N LEU A 64 5.98 -29.01 -11.57
CA LEU A 64 5.86 -30.07 -12.59
C LEU A 64 6.56 -29.71 -13.91
N GLY A 65 6.53 -28.44 -14.31
CA GLY A 65 7.27 -27.95 -15.47
C GLY A 65 8.79 -28.00 -15.27
N LEU A 66 9.27 -27.67 -14.07
CA LEU A 66 10.69 -27.72 -13.71
C LEU A 66 11.25 -29.15 -13.67
N LEU A 67 10.44 -30.17 -13.38
CA LEU A 67 10.89 -31.57 -13.50
C LEU A 67 11.36 -31.91 -14.93
N HIS A 68 10.80 -31.24 -15.95
CA HIS A 68 11.17 -31.44 -17.34
C HIS A 68 12.23 -30.45 -17.82
N ASN A 69 12.20 -29.21 -17.32
CA ASN A 69 13.16 -28.16 -17.67
C ASN A 69 13.67 -27.45 -16.39
N PRO A 70 14.64 -28.02 -15.67
CA PRO A 70 15.04 -27.55 -14.33
C PRO A 70 15.61 -26.12 -14.26
N LYS A 71 16.10 -25.62 -15.40
CA LYS A 71 16.72 -24.29 -15.54
C LYS A 71 15.81 -23.26 -16.21
N ASN A 72 14.52 -23.58 -16.41
CA ASN A 72 13.61 -22.67 -17.09
C ASN A 72 13.31 -21.43 -16.24
N THR A 73 13.87 -20.29 -16.65
CA THR A 73 13.77 -19.03 -15.90
C THR A 73 12.36 -18.46 -15.84
N HIS A 74 11.52 -18.72 -16.85
CA HIS A 74 10.13 -18.30 -16.82
C HIS A 74 9.33 -19.07 -15.77
N PHE A 75 9.60 -20.36 -15.60
CA PHE A 75 8.98 -21.15 -14.54
C PHE A 75 9.43 -20.69 -13.15
N LEU A 76 10.74 -20.47 -12.97
CA LEU A 76 11.29 -19.93 -11.72
C LEU A 76 10.68 -18.56 -11.39
N ASN A 77 10.57 -17.66 -12.37
CA ASN A 77 9.90 -16.37 -12.22
C ASN A 77 8.44 -16.53 -11.77
N ASN A 78 7.68 -17.43 -12.41
CA ASN A 78 6.27 -17.62 -12.08
C ASN A 78 6.04 -18.24 -10.70
N ILE A 79 6.95 -19.12 -10.24
CA ILE A 79 6.95 -19.61 -8.86
C ILE A 79 7.24 -18.44 -7.90
N GLY A 80 8.28 -17.65 -8.20
CA GLY A 80 8.64 -16.46 -7.42
C GLY A 80 7.47 -15.47 -7.30
N VAL A 81 6.78 -15.15 -8.41
CA VAL A 81 5.59 -14.29 -8.44
C VAL A 81 4.45 -14.89 -7.61
N SER A 82 4.25 -16.21 -7.66
CA SER A 82 3.22 -16.88 -6.85
C SER A 82 3.51 -16.74 -5.35
N TYR A 83 4.76 -16.96 -4.93
CA TYR A 83 5.16 -16.75 -3.53
C TYR A 83 5.12 -15.27 -3.12
N TYR A 84 5.49 -14.36 -4.01
CA TYR A 84 5.41 -12.91 -3.78
C TYR A 84 3.96 -12.47 -3.55
N ASN A 85 3.00 -12.94 -4.36
CA ASN A 85 1.58 -12.67 -4.15
C ASN A 85 1.02 -13.31 -2.87
N GLN A 86 1.61 -14.42 -2.41
CA GLN A 86 1.34 -14.98 -1.08
C GLN A 86 2.04 -14.19 0.05
N GLN A 87 2.84 -13.17 -0.26
CA GLN A 87 3.73 -12.44 0.67
C GLN A 87 4.75 -13.35 1.36
N ASN A 88 5.07 -14.51 0.78
CA ASN A 88 6.19 -15.34 1.23
C ASN A 88 7.47 -14.82 0.54
N TYR A 89 7.95 -13.67 1.02
CA TYR A 89 9.05 -12.97 0.36
C TYR A 89 10.36 -13.75 0.40
N THR A 90 10.59 -14.57 1.44
CA THR A 90 11.77 -15.46 1.52
C THR A 90 11.81 -16.45 0.36
N LYS A 91 10.71 -17.18 0.11
CA LYS A 91 10.64 -18.12 -1.02
C LYS A 91 10.61 -17.38 -2.36
N ALA A 92 9.92 -16.25 -2.45
CA ALA A 92 9.91 -15.44 -3.67
C ALA A 92 11.33 -15.02 -4.07
N ASN A 93 12.09 -14.46 -3.12
CA ASN A 93 13.49 -14.07 -3.31
C ASN A 93 14.35 -15.26 -3.74
N TYR A 94 14.24 -16.40 -3.06
CA TYR A 94 14.97 -17.62 -3.43
C TYR A 94 14.75 -18.01 -4.91
N TYR A 95 13.49 -18.07 -5.37
CA TYR A 95 13.19 -18.45 -6.74
C TYR A 95 13.60 -17.40 -7.77
N PHE A 96 13.51 -16.11 -7.44
CA PHE A 96 14.01 -15.05 -8.29
C PHE A 96 15.53 -15.08 -8.43
N ILE A 97 16.29 -15.20 -7.33
CA ILE A 97 17.75 -15.29 -7.35
C ILE A 97 18.22 -16.54 -8.10
N ARG A 98 17.55 -17.69 -7.90
CA ARG A 98 17.81 -18.89 -8.68
C ARG A 98 17.58 -18.66 -10.18
N GLY A 99 16.51 -17.94 -10.54
CA GLY A 99 16.24 -17.58 -11.93
C GLY A 99 17.31 -16.65 -12.54
N LEU A 100 17.84 -15.69 -11.78
CA LEU A 100 18.95 -14.85 -12.22
C LEU A 100 20.29 -15.59 -12.30
N THR A 101 20.47 -16.64 -11.51
CA THR A 101 21.66 -17.50 -11.61
C THR A 101 21.71 -18.20 -12.98
N GLU A 102 20.56 -18.59 -13.53
CA GLU A 102 20.48 -19.20 -14.86
C GLU A 102 20.44 -18.16 -16.01
N ASN A 103 19.84 -16.98 -15.80
CA ASN A 103 19.87 -15.87 -16.74
C ASN A 103 19.97 -14.51 -16.00
N PRO A 104 21.20 -13.95 -15.88
CA PRO A 104 21.43 -12.70 -15.15
C PRO A 104 20.68 -11.48 -15.69
N ASN A 105 20.33 -11.49 -16.98
CA ASN A 105 19.70 -10.37 -17.67
C ASN A 105 18.19 -10.58 -17.87
N HIS A 106 17.56 -11.47 -17.11
CA HIS A 106 16.12 -11.71 -17.21
C HIS A 106 15.31 -10.54 -16.63
N ILE A 107 14.94 -9.58 -17.50
CA ILE A 107 14.23 -8.33 -17.16
C ILE A 107 13.06 -8.52 -16.20
N SER A 108 12.16 -9.50 -16.44
CA SER A 108 10.99 -9.68 -15.56
C SER A 108 11.39 -10.06 -14.13
N ILE A 109 12.44 -10.88 -13.95
CA ILE A 109 12.90 -11.29 -12.63
C ILE A 109 13.59 -10.11 -11.93
N LEU A 110 14.44 -9.36 -12.65
CA LEU A 110 15.06 -8.13 -12.13
C LEU A 110 13.99 -7.14 -11.65
N ASN A 111 12.97 -6.88 -12.47
CA ASN A 111 11.86 -6.00 -12.08
C ASN A 111 11.07 -6.54 -10.87
N ASN A 112 10.85 -7.86 -10.79
CA ASN A 112 10.15 -8.48 -9.67
C ASN A 112 10.98 -8.47 -8.38
N LEU A 113 12.30 -8.63 -8.45
CA LEU A 113 13.19 -8.40 -7.30
C LEU A 113 13.16 -6.95 -6.86
N GLY A 114 13.19 -6.01 -7.81
CA GLY A 114 13.00 -4.59 -7.52
C GLY A 114 11.69 -4.35 -6.73
N ASN A 115 10.58 -4.93 -7.19
CA ASN A 115 9.30 -4.83 -6.49
C ASN A 115 9.35 -5.47 -5.10
N LEU A 116 9.96 -6.64 -4.96
CA LEU A 116 10.11 -7.34 -3.69
C LEU A 116 10.90 -6.51 -2.68
N TYR A 117 12.08 -5.99 -3.07
CA TYR A 117 12.89 -5.15 -2.18
C TYR A 117 12.22 -3.81 -1.88
N ARG A 118 11.43 -3.28 -2.82
CA ARG A 118 10.60 -2.10 -2.56
C ARG A 118 9.55 -2.41 -1.49
N ASP A 119 8.89 -3.56 -1.51
CA ASP A 119 7.89 -3.92 -0.49
C ASP A 119 8.52 -4.26 0.87
N LEU A 120 9.78 -4.72 0.89
CA LEU A 120 10.58 -4.93 2.10
C LEU A 120 11.25 -3.66 2.63
N ASN A 121 10.88 -2.47 2.15
CA ASN A 121 11.52 -1.18 2.49
C ASN A 121 13.02 -1.07 2.21
N SER A 122 13.61 -2.04 1.50
CA SER A 122 14.98 -2.00 1.00
C SER A 122 15.06 -1.20 -0.30
N THR A 123 14.67 0.08 -0.24
CA THR A 123 14.48 0.94 -1.42
C THR A 123 15.76 1.10 -2.25
N ASN A 124 16.94 1.15 -1.62
CA ASN A 124 18.21 1.22 -2.33
C ASN A 124 18.53 -0.08 -3.11
N GLU A 125 18.21 -1.26 -2.55
CA GLU A 125 18.34 -2.52 -3.28
C GLU A 125 17.36 -2.57 -4.47
N ALA A 126 16.13 -2.10 -4.28
CA ALA A 126 15.16 -2.01 -5.37
C ALA A 126 15.69 -1.16 -6.54
N ILE A 127 16.29 0.00 -6.24
CA ILE A 127 16.93 0.89 -7.24
C ILE A 127 18.01 0.13 -8.03
N LYS A 128 18.87 -0.68 -7.37
CA LYS A 128 19.89 -1.47 -8.07
C LYS A 128 19.29 -2.40 -9.12
N TYR A 129 18.21 -3.10 -8.79
CA TYR A 129 17.56 -4.01 -9.74
C TYR A 129 16.82 -3.29 -10.87
N TYR A 130 16.16 -2.16 -10.59
CA TYR A 130 15.55 -1.35 -11.66
C TYR A 130 16.60 -0.72 -12.56
N ASN A 131 17.76 -0.30 -12.02
CA ASN A 131 18.88 0.20 -12.80
C ASN A 131 19.43 -0.87 -13.76
N LYS A 132 19.57 -2.12 -13.31
CA LYS A 132 19.92 -3.24 -14.21
C LYS A 132 18.92 -3.43 -15.35
N CYS A 133 17.61 -3.27 -15.10
CA CYS A 133 16.62 -3.34 -16.18
C CYS A 133 16.85 -2.25 -17.23
N ILE A 134 17.11 -1.01 -16.81
CA ILE A 134 17.29 0.12 -17.74
C ILE A 134 18.66 0.11 -18.43
N GLU A 135 19.69 -0.50 -17.82
CA GLU A 135 20.97 -0.79 -18.48
C GLU A 135 20.79 -1.76 -19.65
N ILE A 136 19.90 -2.75 -19.51
CA ILE A 136 19.58 -3.71 -20.58
C ILE A 136 18.70 -3.05 -21.65
N ASN A 137 17.67 -2.32 -21.24
CA ASN A 137 16.80 -1.58 -22.14
C ASN A 137 16.20 -0.36 -21.43
N ASP A 138 16.62 0.82 -21.87
CA ASP A 138 16.31 2.09 -21.24
C ASP A 138 14.91 2.65 -21.60
N SER A 139 14.17 1.95 -22.46
CA SER A 139 12.80 2.27 -22.90
C SER A 139 11.72 1.48 -22.14
N LEU A 140 12.11 0.63 -21.18
CA LEU A 140 11.18 -0.17 -20.39
C LEU A 140 10.38 0.69 -19.40
N ILE A 141 9.14 1.00 -19.75
CA ILE A 141 8.25 1.88 -18.97
C ILE A 141 8.05 1.38 -17.53
N GLN A 142 7.83 0.07 -17.32
CA GLN A 142 7.48 -0.43 -15.98
C GLN A 142 8.65 -0.33 -14.98
N PRO A 143 9.89 -0.76 -15.28
CA PRO A 143 11.05 -0.48 -14.43
C PRO A 143 11.30 1.01 -14.22
N LEU A 144 11.20 1.85 -15.27
CA LEU A 144 11.34 3.31 -15.13
C LEU A 144 10.31 3.87 -14.15
N PHE A 145 9.04 3.47 -14.28
CA PHE A 145 7.97 3.92 -13.41
C PHE A 145 8.24 3.51 -11.96
N ASN A 146 8.59 2.25 -11.73
CA ASN A 146 8.93 1.77 -10.40
C ASN A 146 10.15 2.48 -9.78
N LEU A 147 11.17 2.78 -10.59
CA LEU A 147 12.34 3.53 -10.17
C LEU A 147 11.98 4.97 -9.76
N SER A 148 11.09 5.62 -10.52
CA SER A 148 10.61 6.97 -10.17
C SER A 148 9.89 7.00 -8.82
N LEU A 149 9.09 5.96 -8.50
CA LEU A 149 8.43 5.81 -7.20
C LEU A 149 9.44 5.58 -6.07
N CYS A 150 10.54 4.86 -6.33
CA CYS A 150 11.62 4.72 -5.36
C CYS A 150 12.27 6.07 -5.03
N TYR A 151 12.63 6.86 -6.04
CA TYR A 151 13.19 8.20 -5.84
C TYR A 151 12.20 9.16 -5.15
N GLU A 152 10.92 9.14 -5.54
CA GLU A 152 9.87 9.87 -4.83
C GLU A 152 9.83 9.47 -3.34
N SER A 153 9.86 8.17 -3.07
CA SER A 153 9.81 7.67 -1.70
C SER A 153 11.04 8.06 -0.88
N LEU A 154 12.21 8.25 -1.49
CA LEU A 154 13.42 8.75 -0.81
C LEU A 154 13.48 10.28 -0.69
N GLY A 155 12.53 11.00 -1.30
CA GLY A 155 12.55 12.47 -1.37
C GLY A 155 13.49 13.03 -2.44
N GLU A 156 14.05 12.18 -3.32
CA GLU A 156 14.89 12.57 -4.46
C GLU A 156 14.01 13.04 -5.64
N PHE A 157 13.22 14.09 -5.41
CA PHE A 157 12.14 14.50 -6.31
C PHE A 157 12.63 14.90 -7.72
N GLU A 158 13.81 15.50 -7.86
CA GLU A 158 14.33 15.87 -9.19
C GLU A 158 14.68 14.63 -10.04
N LYS A 159 15.33 13.61 -9.46
CA LYS A 159 15.56 12.34 -10.16
C LYS A 159 14.26 11.64 -10.54
N ALA A 160 13.27 11.67 -9.64
CA ALA A 160 11.95 11.12 -9.94
C ALA A 160 11.30 11.85 -11.14
N LYS A 161 11.33 13.18 -11.16
CA LYS A 161 10.79 14.01 -12.26
C LYS A 161 11.48 13.73 -13.59
N ASP A 162 12.80 13.60 -13.60
CA ASP A 162 13.56 13.31 -14.83
C ASP A 162 13.10 11.99 -15.47
N ILE A 163 12.93 10.95 -14.65
CA ILE A 163 12.45 9.65 -15.09
C ILE A 163 11.00 9.72 -15.56
N LEU A 164 10.11 10.40 -14.82
CA LEU A 164 8.71 10.58 -15.22
C LEU A 164 8.60 11.33 -16.56
N ASN A 165 9.42 12.36 -16.76
CA ASN A 165 9.51 13.07 -18.04
C ASN A 165 10.00 12.16 -19.17
N LYS A 166 10.96 11.25 -18.90
CA LYS A 166 11.38 10.22 -19.87
C LYS A 166 10.21 9.29 -20.23
N ILE A 167 9.43 8.85 -19.24
CA ILE A 167 8.25 7.99 -19.48
C ILE A 167 7.23 8.73 -20.35
N LEU A 168 6.95 10.01 -20.10
CA LEU A 168 6.02 10.80 -20.93
C LEU A 168 6.52 11.03 -22.36
N LYS A 169 7.84 10.99 -22.60
CA LYS A 169 8.39 10.98 -23.97
C LYS A 169 8.16 9.65 -24.68
N LEU A 170 8.30 8.53 -23.96
CA LEU A 170 8.11 7.18 -24.50
C LEU A 170 6.63 6.82 -24.69
N ASN A 171 5.78 7.26 -23.76
CA ASN A 171 4.33 7.03 -23.78
C ASN A 171 3.60 8.29 -23.31
N PRO A 172 3.28 9.22 -24.23
CA PRO A 172 2.52 10.43 -23.91
C PRO A 172 1.13 10.15 -23.31
N GLY A 173 0.55 8.97 -23.53
CA GLY A 173 -0.78 8.59 -23.02
C GLY A 173 -0.79 8.10 -21.56
N PHE A 174 0.37 8.03 -20.88
CA PHE A 174 0.47 7.50 -19.52
C PHE A 174 0.06 8.54 -18.47
N THR A 175 -1.24 8.80 -18.36
CA THR A 175 -1.78 9.90 -17.53
C THR A 175 -1.54 9.76 -16.02
N GLU A 176 -1.29 8.55 -15.53
CA GLU A 176 -0.87 8.35 -14.13
C GLU A 176 0.46 9.06 -13.83
N VAL A 177 1.39 9.07 -14.79
CA VAL A 177 2.66 9.79 -14.69
C VAL A 177 2.43 11.30 -14.62
N ASP A 178 1.47 11.85 -15.36
CA ASP A 178 1.12 13.28 -15.25
C ASP A 178 0.64 13.63 -13.84
N ARG A 179 -0.21 12.78 -13.26
CA ARG A 179 -0.69 12.97 -11.88
C ARG A 179 0.46 12.96 -10.89
N ILE A 180 1.35 11.96 -10.94
CA ILE A 180 2.49 11.85 -10.02
C ILE A 180 3.46 13.02 -10.22
N LEU A 181 3.75 13.41 -11.46
CA LEU A 181 4.58 14.57 -11.74
C LEU A 181 3.97 15.87 -11.18
N SER A 182 2.65 16.01 -11.22
CA SER A 182 1.93 17.18 -10.66
C SER A 182 2.08 17.31 -9.14
N THR A 183 2.15 16.20 -8.39
CA THR A 183 2.26 16.25 -6.92
C THR A 183 3.64 16.73 -6.47
N MET A 184 4.66 16.51 -7.28
CA MET A 184 6.04 16.97 -7.06
C MET A 184 6.34 18.33 -7.71
N THR A 185 5.39 18.91 -8.44
CA THR A 185 5.55 20.20 -9.12
C THR A 185 4.85 21.29 -8.33
N LYS A 186 5.53 22.43 -8.16
CA LYS A 186 4.90 23.69 -7.75
C LYS A 186 4.64 24.52 -9.00
N TYR A 187 3.41 24.54 -9.48
CA TYR A 187 3.06 25.20 -10.71
C TYR A 187 3.09 26.72 -10.60
N LYS A 188 3.39 27.35 -11.73
CA LYS A 188 3.18 28.78 -12.02
C LYS A 188 2.32 28.87 -13.28
N LYS A 189 1.74 30.05 -13.54
CA LYS A 189 0.96 30.30 -14.77
C LYS A 189 1.78 29.90 -16.01
N ASN A 190 1.11 29.29 -16.99
CA ASN A 190 1.70 28.85 -18.28
C ASN A 190 2.81 27.79 -18.17
N ASN A 191 2.79 26.96 -17.12
CA ASN A 191 3.73 25.84 -17.02
C ASN A 191 3.59 24.85 -18.19
N ALA A 192 4.72 24.46 -18.79
CA ALA A 192 4.76 23.60 -19.98
C ALA A 192 4.13 22.22 -19.79
N HIS A 193 4.26 21.61 -18.60
CA HIS A 193 3.62 20.33 -18.29
C HIS A 193 2.09 20.46 -18.24
N PHE A 194 1.58 21.53 -17.63
CA PHE A 194 0.14 21.79 -17.61
C PHE A 194 -0.44 22.01 -19.00
N LEU A 195 0.25 22.73 -19.88
CA LEU A 195 -0.22 22.94 -21.26
C LEU A 195 -0.41 21.60 -22.00
N LYS A 196 0.52 20.64 -21.81
CA LYS A 196 0.38 19.28 -22.35
C LYS A 196 -0.80 18.53 -21.76
N ILE A 197 -1.04 18.64 -20.46
CA ILE A 197 -2.21 18.03 -19.80
C ILE A 197 -3.51 18.63 -20.35
N LYS A 198 -3.56 19.96 -20.51
CA LYS A 198 -4.72 20.70 -21.02
C LYS A 198 -5.07 20.32 -22.47
N ASP A 199 -4.08 19.98 -23.29
CA ASP A 199 -4.33 19.46 -24.63
C ASP A 199 -4.73 17.99 -24.60
N LYS A 200 -4.07 17.17 -23.78
CA LYS A 200 -4.34 15.74 -23.68
C LYS A 200 -5.78 15.44 -23.24
N ILE A 201 -6.32 16.19 -22.27
CA ILE A 201 -7.67 15.95 -21.76
C ILE A 201 -8.79 16.19 -22.80
N LYS A 202 -8.49 16.83 -23.93
CA LYS A 202 -9.44 17.03 -25.04
C LYS A 202 -9.67 15.77 -25.88
N ASP A 203 -8.85 14.74 -25.70
CA ASP A 203 -9.00 13.47 -26.40
C ASP A 203 -10.21 12.68 -25.86
N ASN A 204 -11.24 12.55 -26.70
CA ASN A 204 -12.48 11.86 -26.37
C ASN A 204 -12.33 10.32 -26.25
N SER A 205 -11.19 9.75 -26.66
CA SER A 205 -10.91 8.32 -26.53
C SER A 205 -10.38 7.91 -25.14
N LEU A 206 -10.07 8.89 -24.27
CA LEU A 206 -9.54 8.63 -22.95
C LEU A 206 -10.51 7.82 -22.08
N SER A 207 -9.98 6.78 -21.46
CA SER A 207 -10.72 6.02 -20.46
C SER A 207 -11.04 6.87 -19.23
N LYS A 208 -12.07 6.48 -18.46
CA LYS A 208 -12.39 7.07 -17.15
C LYS A 208 -11.18 7.07 -16.21
N ASN A 209 -10.36 6.02 -16.28
CA ASN A 209 -9.13 5.91 -15.48
C ASN A 209 -8.12 6.99 -15.88
N GLN A 210 -7.96 7.23 -17.18
CA GLN A 210 -7.05 8.26 -17.66
C GLN A 210 -7.55 9.66 -17.32
N LEU A 211 -8.85 9.93 -17.52
CA LEU A 211 -9.49 11.21 -17.18
C LEU A 211 -9.37 11.55 -15.70
N ARG A 212 -9.58 10.57 -14.80
CA ARG A 212 -9.35 10.72 -13.37
C ARG A 212 -7.96 11.28 -13.06
N HIS A 213 -6.91 10.69 -13.65
CA HIS A 213 -5.54 11.13 -13.39
C HIS A 213 -5.27 12.56 -13.89
N LEU A 214 -5.78 12.91 -15.08
CA LEU A 214 -5.63 14.26 -15.62
C LEU A 214 -6.37 15.29 -14.78
N HIS A 215 -7.59 15.01 -14.33
CA HIS A 215 -8.32 15.93 -13.47
C HIS A 215 -7.63 16.18 -12.12
N PHE A 216 -7.04 15.15 -11.49
CA PHE A 216 -6.21 15.37 -10.29
C PHE A 216 -5.00 16.29 -10.57
N ALA A 217 -4.34 16.13 -11.73
CA ALA A 217 -3.20 16.96 -12.11
C ALA A 217 -3.61 18.42 -12.40
N ILE A 218 -4.74 18.61 -13.10
CA ILE A 218 -5.31 19.92 -13.40
C ILE A 218 -5.74 20.64 -12.12
N ALA A 219 -6.38 19.93 -11.19
CA ALA A 219 -6.77 20.48 -9.90
C ALA A 219 -5.55 21.01 -9.15
N LYS A 220 -4.47 20.21 -9.08
CA LYS A 220 -3.21 20.61 -8.45
C LYS A 220 -2.58 21.85 -9.09
N TYR A 221 -2.66 21.98 -10.42
CA TYR A 221 -2.22 23.20 -11.12
C TYR A 221 -3.02 24.42 -10.69
N TYR A 222 -4.35 24.34 -10.71
CA TYR A 222 -5.20 25.48 -10.37
C TYR A 222 -5.06 25.87 -8.89
N GLU A 223 -4.92 24.90 -7.99
CA GLU A 223 -4.62 25.14 -6.58
C GLU A 223 -3.32 25.94 -6.42
N ASP A 224 -2.27 25.55 -7.13
CA ASP A 224 -0.95 26.19 -7.01
C ASP A 224 -0.94 27.64 -7.50
N ILE A 225 -1.77 27.98 -8.49
CA ILE A 225 -1.87 29.35 -9.04
C ILE A 225 -2.97 30.18 -8.38
N GLY A 226 -3.69 29.61 -7.40
CA GLY A 226 -4.72 30.30 -6.60
C GLY A 226 -6.12 30.34 -7.22
N ASP A 227 -6.40 29.58 -8.28
CA ASP A 227 -7.74 29.47 -8.87
C ASP A 227 -8.52 28.36 -8.16
N ILE A 228 -9.11 28.70 -7.01
CA ILE A 228 -9.71 27.75 -6.07
C ILE A 228 -10.95 27.07 -6.64
N GLU A 229 -11.77 27.80 -7.40
CA GLU A 229 -12.98 27.28 -8.04
C GLU A 229 -12.63 26.17 -9.04
N LYS A 230 -11.75 26.46 -10.02
CA LYS A 230 -11.33 25.45 -10.99
C LYS A 230 -10.57 24.29 -10.36
N SER A 231 -9.83 24.56 -9.28
CA SER A 231 -9.19 23.51 -8.49
C SER A 231 -10.23 22.54 -7.93
N PHE A 232 -11.24 23.07 -7.24
CA PHE A 232 -12.30 22.28 -6.63
C PHE A 232 -13.09 21.47 -7.68
N GLU A 233 -13.52 22.10 -8.77
CA GLU A 233 -14.24 21.42 -9.85
C GLU A 233 -13.49 20.21 -10.41
N ASN A 234 -12.16 20.33 -10.57
CA ASN A 234 -11.34 19.26 -11.11
C ASN A 234 -11.10 18.15 -10.07
N TYR A 235 -10.92 18.50 -8.79
CA TYR A 235 -10.91 17.47 -7.73
C TYR A 235 -12.23 16.71 -7.68
N PHE A 236 -13.36 17.40 -7.84
CA PHE A 236 -14.68 16.77 -7.86
C PHE A 236 -14.80 15.80 -9.04
N LYS A 237 -14.53 16.24 -10.27
CA LYS A 237 -14.55 15.39 -11.48
C LYS A 237 -13.64 14.16 -11.35
N ALA A 238 -12.42 14.34 -10.82
CA ALA A 238 -11.50 13.23 -10.59
C ALA A 238 -12.11 12.18 -9.65
N ASN A 239 -12.76 12.63 -8.57
CA ASN A 239 -13.38 11.75 -7.59
C ASN A 239 -14.66 11.09 -8.11
N GLU A 240 -15.45 11.75 -8.98
CA GLU A 240 -16.58 11.09 -9.66
C GLU A 240 -16.13 9.91 -10.53
N TYR A 241 -15.06 10.08 -11.30
CA TYR A 241 -14.47 8.96 -12.05
C TYR A 241 -13.94 7.88 -11.11
N SER A 242 -13.30 8.27 -10.00
CA SER A 242 -12.80 7.33 -9.00
C SER A 242 -13.92 6.48 -8.40
N LYS A 243 -15.02 7.10 -7.97
CA LYS A 243 -16.20 6.41 -7.40
C LYS A 243 -16.80 5.41 -8.38
N LYS A 244 -16.90 5.79 -9.67
CA LYS A 244 -17.39 4.91 -10.75
C LYS A 244 -16.47 3.72 -11.04
N LEU A 245 -15.17 3.86 -10.80
CA LEU A 245 -14.18 2.80 -11.05
C LEU A 245 -14.05 1.82 -9.87
N THR A 246 -14.26 2.28 -8.63
CA THR A 246 -14.04 1.45 -7.44
C THR A 246 -15.27 0.67 -7.01
N ASN A 247 -16.48 1.04 -7.45
CA ASN A 247 -17.76 0.46 -7.00
C ASN A 247 -17.85 0.34 -5.48
N TYR A 248 -17.30 1.33 -4.76
CA TYR A 248 -17.22 1.32 -3.31
C TYR A 248 -18.60 1.40 -2.67
N ASN A 249 -18.81 0.60 -1.62
CA ASN A 249 -20.02 0.61 -0.83
C ASN A 249 -19.68 0.66 0.66
N ILE A 250 -20.01 1.77 1.31
CA ILE A 250 -19.80 2.00 2.75
C ILE A 250 -20.45 0.93 3.63
N ASN A 251 -21.51 0.25 3.15
CA ASN A 251 -22.16 -0.81 3.92
C ASN A 251 -21.27 -2.04 4.12
N ASP A 252 -20.28 -2.27 3.24
CA ASP A 252 -19.34 -3.38 3.39
C ASP A 252 -18.40 -3.11 4.57
N ASP A 253 -17.89 -1.87 4.70
CA ASP A 253 -17.11 -1.45 5.86
C ASP A 253 -17.93 -1.47 7.15
N LYS A 254 -19.19 -1.01 7.10
CA LYS A 254 -20.10 -1.08 8.26
C LYS A 254 -20.26 -2.52 8.74
N LYS A 255 -20.61 -3.46 7.83
CA LYS A 255 -20.73 -4.89 8.16
C LYS A 255 -19.43 -5.46 8.70
N PHE A 256 -18.30 -5.06 8.14
CA PHE A 256 -17.00 -5.53 8.58
C PHE A 256 -16.65 -5.03 10.00
N PHE A 257 -16.93 -3.76 10.31
CA PHE A 257 -16.65 -3.20 11.63
C PHE A 257 -17.59 -3.76 12.69
N GLU A 258 -18.87 -3.99 12.36
CA GLU A 258 -19.78 -4.74 13.23
C GLU A 258 -19.27 -6.16 13.49
N LYS A 259 -18.79 -6.87 12.45
CA LYS A 259 -18.18 -8.19 12.62
C LYS A 259 -16.98 -8.16 13.58
N ILE A 260 -16.17 -7.10 13.53
CA ILE A 260 -15.04 -6.91 14.45
C ILE A 260 -15.54 -6.74 15.89
N LYS A 261 -16.51 -5.84 16.13
CA LYS A 261 -17.05 -5.57 17.47
C LYS A 261 -17.78 -6.78 18.08
N LEU A 262 -18.44 -7.57 17.25
CA LEU A 262 -19.11 -8.82 17.67
C LEU A 262 -18.12 -9.96 17.92
N PHE A 263 -16.88 -9.86 17.45
CA PHE A 263 -15.86 -10.88 17.72
C PHE A 263 -15.45 -10.77 19.19
N ASN A 264 -15.93 -11.71 20.01
CA ASN A 264 -15.67 -11.72 21.45
C ASN A 264 -14.19 -12.06 21.74
N LEU A 265 -13.35 -11.02 21.77
CA LEU A 265 -11.94 -11.11 22.13
C LEU A 265 -11.71 -11.41 23.61
N ASP A 266 -12.70 -11.16 24.47
CA ASP A 266 -12.58 -11.45 25.91
C ASP A 266 -12.47 -12.95 26.17
N ASN A 267 -13.00 -13.77 25.25
CA ASN A 267 -12.84 -15.23 25.27
C ASN A 267 -11.42 -15.72 24.93
N PHE A 268 -10.50 -14.83 24.56
CA PHE A 268 -9.09 -15.15 24.36
C PHE A 268 -8.28 -14.80 25.62
N PRO A 269 -7.42 -15.71 26.12
CA PRO A 269 -6.61 -15.43 27.29
C PRO A 269 -5.60 -14.32 27.03
N ASN A 270 -5.12 -13.70 28.11
CA ASN A 270 -3.99 -12.78 28.05
C ASN A 270 -2.72 -13.61 28.21
N GLU A 271 -2.05 -13.92 27.11
CA GLU A 271 -0.81 -14.70 27.13
C GLU A 271 0.41 -13.80 26.94
N SER A 272 1.45 -14.04 27.72
CA SER A 272 2.72 -13.35 27.54
C SER A 272 3.44 -13.92 26.31
N THR A 273 4.05 -13.06 25.51
CA THR A 273 4.88 -13.52 24.39
C THR A 273 6.34 -13.38 24.80
N ASN A 274 7.17 -14.40 24.53
CA ASN A 274 8.61 -14.39 24.84
C ASN A 274 9.42 -13.39 23.97
N ASN A 275 8.76 -12.47 23.28
CA ASN A 275 9.43 -11.54 22.39
C ASN A 275 9.72 -10.21 23.09
N ASN A 276 11.01 -9.90 23.22
CA ASN A 276 11.48 -8.69 23.89
C ASN A 276 11.46 -7.46 22.98
N ARG A 277 11.18 -7.61 21.68
CA ARG A 277 11.19 -6.50 20.74
C ARG A 277 9.94 -5.63 20.91
N LYS A 278 10.14 -4.34 21.17
CA LYS A 278 9.05 -3.38 21.31
C LYS A 278 8.39 -3.08 19.96
N ILE A 279 7.08 -3.23 19.88
CA ILE A 279 6.29 -2.89 18.69
C ILE A 279 5.41 -1.67 18.99
N ILE A 280 5.42 -0.71 18.08
CA ILE A 280 4.64 0.52 18.15
C ILE A 280 3.75 0.59 16.92
N PHE A 281 2.44 0.58 17.11
CA PHE A 281 1.46 0.75 16.05
C PHE A 281 1.02 2.21 15.97
N ILE A 282 1.09 2.80 14.78
CA ILE A 282 0.55 4.13 14.52
C ILE A 282 -0.71 3.98 13.67
N VAL A 283 -1.84 4.37 14.24
CA VAL A 283 -3.16 4.25 13.65
C VAL A 283 -3.86 5.61 13.55
N GLY A 284 -4.96 5.65 12.80
CA GLY A 284 -5.77 6.85 12.63
C GLY A 284 -6.40 6.90 11.25
N MET A 285 -7.11 7.98 10.94
CA MET A 285 -7.54 8.25 9.58
C MET A 285 -6.32 8.49 8.67
N PRO A 286 -6.33 8.03 7.40
CA PRO A 286 -5.34 8.50 6.43
C PRO A 286 -5.29 10.04 6.45
N ARG A 287 -4.09 10.62 6.32
CA ARG A 287 -3.87 12.09 6.34
C ARG A 287 -4.06 12.78 7.71
N SER A 288 -4.27 12.05 8.81
CA SER A 288 -4.36 12.64 10.15
C SER A 288 -3.01 13.00 10.80
N GLY A 289 -1.88 12.69 10.15
CA GLY A 289 -0.53 12.97 10.67
C GLY A 289 0.30 11.73 11.01
N THR A 290 -0.23 10.53 10.77
CA THR A 290 0.45 9.25 11.04
C THR A 290 1.86 9.16 10.44
N SER A 291 2.08 9.65 9.21
CA SER A 291 3.42 9.66 8.58
C SER A 291 4.39 10.62 9.28
N LEU A 292 3.91 11.74 9.83
CA LEU A 292 4.75 12.66 10.60
C LEU A 292 5.19 12.01 11.91
N ILE A 293 4.27 11.36 12.64
CA ILE A 293 4.58 10.64 13.87
C ILE A 293 5.61 9.53 13.62
N GLU A 294 5.45 8.77 12.53
CA GLU A 294 6.44 7.77 12.14
C GLU A 294 7.81 8.39 11.87
N GLN A 295 7.88 9.51 11.15
CA GLN A 295 9.16 10.18 10.88
C GLN A 295 9.82 10.70 12.17
N ILE A 296 9.03 11.24 13.10
CA ILE A 296 9.52 11.64 14.42
C ILE A 296 10.11 10.43 15.14
N LEU A 297 9.34 9.34 15.30
CA LEU A 297 9.78 8.16 16.04
C LEU A 297 10.97 7.47 15.37
N SER A 298 10.94 7.28 14.05
CA SER A 298 12.01 6.62 13.29
C SER A 298 13.25 7.49 13.09
N SER A 299 13.26 8.72 13.61
CA SER A 299 14.49 9.53 13.74
C SER A 299 15.24 9.19 15.03
N HIS A 300 14.60 8.53 15.99
CA HIS A 300 15.26 8.01 17.18
C HIS A 300 16.23 6.87 16.80
N LYS A 301 17.46 6.90 17.31
CA LYS A 301 18.53 5.95 16.94
C LYS A 301 18.21 4.46 17.12
N ASN A 302 17.34 4.14 18.08
CA ASN A 302 16.90 2.77 18.41
C ASN A 302 15.49 2.42 17.88
N VAL A 303 15.00 3.12 16.85
CA VAL A 303 13.66 2.89 16.27
C VAL A 303 13.76 2.68 14.77
N PHE A 304 13.13 1.62 14.28
CA PHE A 304 12.97 1.35 12.85
C PHE A 304 11.55 1.68 12.38
N GLY A 305 11.44 2.46 11.30
CA GLY A 305 10.17 2.79 10.65
C GLY A 305 9.77 1.76 9.59
N GLY A 306 8.76 0.93 9.90
CA GLY A 306 8.27 -0.14 9.04
C GLY A 306 7.33 0.28 7.91
N GLY A 307 6.83 1.52 7.90
CA GLY A 307 5.90 2.00 6.89
C GLY A 307 4.50 1.38 7.00
N GLU A 308 3.76 1.41 5.90
CA GLU A 308 2.41 0.83 5.79
C GLU A 308 2.48 -0.66 5.46
N LEU A 309 2.30 -1.50 6.49
CA LEU A 309 2.35 -2.96 6.36
C LEU A 309 0.95 -3.59 6.28
N ASN A 310 0.84 -4.67 5.52
CA ASN A 310 -0.41 -5.45 5.40
C ASN A 310 -0.38 -6.76 6.21
N PHE A 311 0.69 -7.02 6.96
CA PHE A 311 0.90 -8.28 7.68
C PHE A 311 -0.18 -8.53 8.73
N LEU A 312 -0.49 -7.52 9.55
CA LEU A 312 -1.50 -7.64 10.59
C LEU A 312 -2.87 -7.98 10.01
N ASN A 313 -3.31 -7.26 8.98
CA ASN A 313 -4.58 -7.50 8.30
C ASN A 313 -4.66 -8.94 7.76
N LYS A 314 -3.58 -9.47 7.17
CA LYS A 314 -3.53 -10.85 6.69
C LYS A 314 -3.63 -11.86 7.83
N ILE A 315 -2.86 -11.66 8.90
CA ILE A 315 -2.83 -12.53 10.08
C ILE A 315 -4.20 -12.56 10.76
N VAL A 316 -4.80 -11.39 11.02
CA VAL A 316 -6.14 -11.31 11.63
C VAL A 316 -7.18 -12.01 10.77
N ASN A 317 -7.21 -11.75 9.46
CA ASN A 317 -8.14 -12.41 8.56
C ASN A 317 -7.95 -13.93 8.50
N LYS A 318 -6.70 -14.40 8.40
CA LYS A 318 -6.35 -15.82 8.31
C LYS A 318 -6.68 -16.57 9.60
N ASN A 319 -6.25 -16.04 10.74
CA ASN A 319 -6.23 -16.77 12.00
C ASN A 319 -7.50 -16.57 12.83
N PHE A 320 -8.23 -15.47 12.64
CA PHE A 320 -9.43 -15.17 13.44
C PHE A 320 -10.71 -15.24 12.61
N PHE A 321 -10.72 -14.70 11.39
CA PHE A 321 -11.97 -14.60 10.60
C PHE A 321 -12.21 -15.73 9.60
N LYS A 322 -11.18 -16.45 9.17
CA LYS A 322 -11.30 -17.59 8.23
C LYS A 322 -11.35 -18.95 8.91
N LYS A 323 -10.89 -19.08 10.17
CA LYS A 323 -10.99 -20.32 10.94
C LYS A 323 -12.46 -20.52 11.35
N LYS A 324 -13.05 -21.63 10.90
CA LYS A 324 -14.43 -22.00 11.28
C LYS A 324 -14.48 -22.35 12.77
N GLU A 325 -15.56 -21.96 13.43
CA GLU A 325 -15.87 -22.33 14.82
C GLU A 325 -14.80 -21.95 15.85
N ILE A 326 -14.02 -20.89 15.58
CA ILE A 326 -12.97 -20.40 16.49
C ILE A 326 -13.49 -20.11 17.91
N GLU A 327 -14.75 -19.71 18.03
CA GLU A 327 -15.42 -19.47 19.32
C GLU A 327 -15.53 -20.73 20.17
N LYS A 328 -15.61 -21.92 19.55
CA LYS A 328 -15.71 -23.23 20.22
C LYS A 328 -14.34 -23.79 20.64
N PHE A 329 -13.25 -23.10 20.31
CA PHE A 329 -11.91 -23.58 20.66
C PHE A 329 -11.68 -23.46 22.16
N ASP A 330 -11.03 -24.49 22.71
CA ASP A 330 -10.51 -24.47 24.08
C ASP A 330 -9.45 -23.37 24.25
N GLU A 331 -9.10 -23.10 25.50
CA GLU A 331 -8.13 -22.06 25.87
C GLU A 331 -6.76 -22.31 25.23
N TYR A 332 -6.29 -23.57 25.21
CA TYR A 332 -5.00 -23.95 24.64
C TYR A 332 -4.90 -23.59 23.15
N LYS A 333 -5.91 -23.94 22.33
CA LYS A 333 -5.94 -23.60 20.91
C LYS A 333 -6.02 -22.09 20.67
N LYS A 334 -6.69 -21.35 21.56
CA LYS A 334 -6.72 -19.88 21.48
C LYS A 334 -5.35 -19.28 21.78
N ILE A 335 -4.63 -19.80 22.77
CA ILE A 335 -3.23 -19.43 23.05
C ILE A 335 -2.35 -19.72 21.84
N GLU A 336 -2.45 -20.92 21.27
CA GLU A 336 -1.70 -21.31 20.08
C GLU A 336 -1.94 -20.33 18.92
N ILE A 337 -3.18 -19.91 18.69
CA ILE A 337 -3.51 -18.90 17.67
C ILE A 337 -2.83 -17.56 17.93
N LEU A 338 -2.78 -17.10 19.19
CA LEU A 338 -2.11 -15.85 19.55
C LEU A 338 -0.59 -15.95 19.34
N LEU A 339 0.02 -17.04 19.80
CA LEU A 339 1.46 -17.28 19.66
C LEU A 339 1.89 -17.44 18.20
N ASP A 340 1.11 -18.17 17.40
CA ASP A 340 1.33 -18.31 15.96
C ASP A 340 1.19 -16.97 15.23
N SER A 341 0.17 -16.18 15.61
CA SER A 341 -0.05 -14.85 15.03
C SER A 341 1.09 -13.90 15.36
N ASN A 342 1.59 -13.94 16.62
CA ASN A 342 2.75 -13.16 17.05
C ASN A 342 3.99 -13.58 16.25
N LYS A 343 4.31 -14.87 16.25
CA LYS A 343 5.46 -15.42 15.52
C LYS A 343 5.42 -15.09 14.03
N GLU A 344 4.28 -15.31 13.36
CA GLU A 344 4.12 -15.01 11.93
C GLU A 344 4.35 -13.52 11.66
N TYR A 345 3.87 -12.62 12.52
CA TYR A 345 4.13 -11.19 12.37
C TYR A 345 5.60 -10.85 12.57
N MET A 346 6.22 -11.39 13.62
CA MET A 346 7.63 -11.16 13.98
C MET A 346 8.60 -11.67 12.91
N ASP A 347 8.32 -12.84 12.34
CA ASP A 347 9.06 -13.41 11.21
C ASP A 347 8.95 -12.49 9.98
N ASN A 348 7.77 -11.93 9.71
CA ASN A 348 7.56 -11.04 8.56
C ASN A 348 8.29 -9.69 8.74
N ILE A 349 8.24 -9.06 9.92
CA ILE A 349 8.95 -7.78 10.13
C ILE A 349 10.47 -7.95 10.17
N SER A 350 10.96 -9.13 10.54
CA SER A 350 12.39 -9.45 10.52
C SER A 350 12.99 -9.46 9.11
N LEU A 351 12.14 -9.55 8.08
CA LEU A 351 12.55 -9.39 6.68
C LEU A 351 12.83 -7.92 6.31
N LEU A 352 12.30 -6.97 7.07
CA LEU A 352 12.53 -5.53 6.89
C LEU A 352 13.66 -5.04 7.79
N ASP A 353 13.67 -5.51 9.04
CA ASP A 353 14.69 -5.16 10.04
C ASP A 353 14.87 -6.30 11.03
N ASN A 354 16.07 -6.89 11.07
CA ASN A 354 16.44 -7.98 11.97
C ASN A 354 17.12 -7.51 13.26
N SER A 355 17.21 -6.20 13.49
CA SER A 355 17.75 -5.63 14.73
C SER A 355 16.77 -5.78 15.91
N ASN A 356 17.26 -5.48 17.12
CA ASN A 356 16.44 -5.41 18.33
C ASN A 356 15.80 -4.03 18.55
N ASN A 357 15.91 -3.10 17.59
CA ASN A 357 15.32 -1.78 17.68
C ASN A 357 13.80 -1.85 17.80
N ALA A 358 13.19 -0.87 18.47
CA ALA A 358 11.74 -0.77 18.49
C ALA A 358 11.22 -0.64 17.05
N PHE A 359 10.16 -1.39 16.73
CA PHE A 359 9.62 -1.44 15.37
C PHE A 359 8.31 -0.64 15.30
N VAL A 360 8.24 0.31 14.38
CA VAL A 360 7.03 1.08 14.12
C VAL A 360 6.28 0.49 12.93
N ASP A 361 5.07 -0.02 13.15
CA ASP A 361 4.12 -0.34 12.08
C ASP A 361 3.11 0.80 11.97
N LYS A 362 3.25 1.60 10.92
CA LYS A 362 2.34 2.69 10.63
C LYS A 362 1.42 2.27 9.50
N ALA A 363 0.33 1.62 9.83
CA ALA A 363 -0.77 1.37 8.92
C ALA A 363 -2.05 2.01 9.49
N PRO A 364 -2.49 3.18 8.97
CA PRO A 364 -3.54 3.99 9.60
C PRO A 364 -4.80 3.20 9.90
N LEU A 365 -5.23 2.38 8.93
CA LEU A 365 -6.45 1.56 9.00
C LEU A 365 -6.36 0.38 9.99
N ASN A 366 -5.23 0.15 10.66
CA ASN A 366 -5.12 -0.83 11.73
C ASN A 366 -5.87 -0.41 13.00
N PHE A 367 -6.43 0.82 13.07
CA PHE A 367 -7.32 1.22 14.18
C PHE A 367 -8.45 0.22 14.41
N LYS A 368 -8.90 -0.47 13.36
CA LYS A 368 -9.97 -1.48 13.46
C LYS A 368 -9.53 -2.76 14.18
N TYR A 369 -8.22 -2.99 14.33
CA TYR A 369 -7.66 -4.20 14.91
C TYR A 369 -7.02 -3.99 16.29
N ILE A 370 -7.29 -2.88 16.99
CA ILE A 370 -6.62 -2.56 18.27
C ILE A 370 -6.79 -3.67 19.31
N GLY A 371 -7.99 -4.25 19.46
CA GLY A 371 -8.18 -5.38 20.38
C GLY A 371 -7.33 -6.61 20.01
N PHE A 372 -7.20 -6.91 18.72
CA PHE A 372 -6.34 -8.00 18.23
C PHE A 372 -4.86 -7.68 18.48
N ILE A 373 -4.44 -6.43 18.27
CA ILE A 373 -3.10 -5.95 18.60
C ILE A 373 -2.83 -6.17 20.10
N LYS A 374 -3.78 -5.85 20.98
CA LYS A 374 -3.62 -6.05 22.42
C LYS A 374 -3.44 -7.52 22.78
N LYS A 375 -4.19 -8.42 22.16
CA LYS A 375 -4.10 -9.87 22.42
C LYS A 375 -2.85 -10.51 21.83
N ILE A 376 -2.44 -10.11 20.63
CA ILE A 376 -1.25 -10.67 19.95
C ILE A 376 0.05 -10.05 20.49
N PHE A 377 0.02 -8.77 20.89
CA PHE A 377 1.16 -8.01 21.39
C PHE A 377 0.80 -7.23 22.67
N PRO A 378 0.66 -7.91 23.83
CA PRO A 378 0.20 -7.27 25.08
C PRO A 378 1.03 -6.06 25.53
N ASN A 379 2.33 -6.08 25.22
CA ASN A 379 3.32 -5.06 25.57
C ASN A 379 3.57 -4.02 24.45
N SER A 380 2.83 -4.10 23.34
CA SER A 380 2.92 -3.09 22.28
C SER A 380 2.34 -1.75 22.71
N LYS A 381 2.61 -0.72 21.90
CA LYS A 381 2.09 0.63 22.09
C LYS A 381 1.23 0.99 20.89
N VAL A 382 0.11 1.66 21.11
CA VAL A 382 -0.79 2.10 20.04
C VAL A 382 -0.96 3.61 20.12
N ILE A 383 -0.52 4.30 19.07
CA ILE A 383 -0.68 5.74 18.93
C ILE A 383 -1.79 6.01 17.93
N ASN A 384 -2.83 6.70 18.36
CA ASN A 384 -3.89 7.18 17.49
C ASN A 384 -3.68 8.66 17.16
N CYS A 385 -3.58 8.99 15.87
CA CYS A 385 -3.40 10.36 15.40
C CYS A 385 -4.75 11.04 15.16
N LYS A 386 -5.08 12.03 16.00
CA LYS A 386 -6.27 12.87 15.90
C LYS A 386 -5.93 14.20 15.22
N ARG A 387 -6.77 14.61 14.28
CA ARG A 387 -6.69 15.86 13.54
C ARG A 387 -8.11 16.32 13.22
N ASP A 388 -8.30 17.62 13.05
CA ASP A 388 -9.58 18.20 12.61
C ASP A 388 -10.18 17.39 11.44
N PRO A 389 -11.43 16.93 11.57
CA PRO A 389 -12.01 15.98 10.63
C PRO A 389 -12.33 16.59 9.27
N ILE A 390 -12.56 17.90 9.19
CA ILE A 390 -12.77 18.62 7.93
C ILE A 390 -11.45 18.72 7.17
N ASP A 391 -10.36 19.09 7.85
CA ASP A 391 -9.00 19.07 7.30
C ASP A 391 -8.61 17.68 6.80
N VAL A 392 -8.90 16.62 7.57
CA VAL A 392 -8.65 15.24 7.17
C VAL A 392 -9.47 14.86 5.95
N GLY A 393 -10.79 15.12 5.98
CA GLY A 393 -11.69 14.78 4.90
C GLY A 393 -11.35 15.49 3.59
N TRP A 394 -11.07 16.80 3.65
CA TRP A 394 -10.60 17.54 2.48
C TRP A 394 -9.26 17.01 1.98
N SER A 395 -8.31 16.75 2.89
CA SER A 395 -7.01 16.21 2.49
C SER A 395 -7.11 14.81 1.89
N ILE A 396 -8.08 13.99 2.29
CA ILE A 396 -8.35 12.70 1.65
C ILE A 396 -8.93 12.94 0.25
N PHE A 397 -9.97 13.76 0.14
CA PHE A 397 -10.67 14.01 -1.12
C PHE A 397 -9.75 14.55 -2.23
N LYS A 398 -8.86 15.50 -1.91
CA LYS A 398 -7.95 16.11 -2.90
C LYS A 398 -6.78 15.22 -3.35
N ASN A 399 -6.67 14.00 -2.83
CA ASN A 399 -5.58 13.10 -3.16
C ASN A 399 -6.08 11.78 -3.75
N HIS A 400 -5.26 11.20 -4.62
CA HIS A 400 -5.53 9.89 -5.18
C HIS A 400 -4.97 8.80 -4.26
N PHE A 401 -5.85 7.96 -3.73
CA PHE A 401 -5.49 6.74 -3.02
C PHE A 401 -5.55 5.53 -3.96
N MET A 402 -4.57 4.65 -3.84
CA MET A 402 -4.58 3.35 -4.50
C MET A 402 -5.54 2.39 -3.75
N ALA A 403 -5.45 1.09 -4.04
CA ALA A 403 -6.28 0.08 -3.41
C ALA A 403 -6.34 0.20 -1.87
N GLY A 404 -7.53 -0.03 -1.30
CA GLY A 404 -7.71 -0.13 0.16
C GLY A 404 -8.22 1.14 0.87
N SER A 405 -8.45 2.25 0.18
CA SER A 405 -9.08 3.46 0.76
C SER A 405 -10.16 4.05 -0.15
N TYR A 406 -10.99 3.19 -0.76
CA TYR A 406 -11.96 3.61 -1.78
C TYR A 406 -13.08 4.54 -1.27
N PHE A 407 -13.23 4.67 0.05
CA PHE A 407 -14.10 5.67 0.69
C PHE A 407 -13.65 7.11 0.40
N SER A 408 -12.42 7.33 -0.09
CA SER A 408 -11.85 8.66 -0.34
C SER A 408 -12.53 9.47 -1.45
N ASN A 409 -13.45 8.86 -2.20
CA ASN A 409 -13.90 9.37 -3.49
C ASN A 409 -15.20 10.18 -3.44
N SER A 410 -15.80 10.40 -2.26
CA SER A 410 -16.91 11.33 -2.09
C SER A 410 -16.99 11.86 -0.66
N PHE A 411 -17.52 13.06 -0.48
CA PHE A 411 -17.72 13.63 0.86
C PHE A 411 -18.65 12.79 1.74
N GLU A 412 -19.68 12.20 1.13
CA GLU A 412 -20.59 11.28 1.83
C GLU A 412 -19.85 10.06 2.38
N ASP A 413 -19.07 9.37 1.54
CA ASP A 413 -18.33 8.17 1.95
C ASP A 413 -17.25 8.50 2.97
N ILE A 414 -16.53 9.62 2.79
CA ILE A 414 -15.53 10.11 3.76
C ILE A 414 -16.17 10.39 5.12
N GLY A 415 -17.28 11.14 5.16
CA GLY A 415 -17.94 11.50 6.41
C GLY A 415 -18.54 10.28 7.13
N LYS A 416 -19.17 9.37 6.40
CA LYS A 416 -19.69 8.11 6.96
C LYS A 416 -18.56 7.22 7.46
N PHE A 417 -17.46 7.09 6.71
CA PHE A 417 -16.31 6.31 7.15
C PHE A 417 -15.63 6.92 8.38
N TYR A 418 -15.55 8.26 8.47
CA TYR A 418 -15.05 8.95 9.65
C TYR A 418 -15.89 8.61 10.91
N LYS A 419 -17.22 8.55 10.77
CA LYS A 419 -18.12 8.13 11.84
C LYS A 419 -17.87 6.67 12.27
N LEU A 420 -17.65 5.75 11.32
CA LEU A 420 -17.26 4.37 11.62
C LEU A 420 -15.90 4.29 12.34
N TYR A 421 -14.93 5.12 11.92
CA TYR A 421 -13.63 5.24 12.57
C TYR A 421 -13.76 5.71 14.03
N LYS A 422 -14.59 6.72 14.29
CA LYS A 422 -14.83 7.19 15.66
C LYS A 422 -15.51 6.11 16.50
N ASP A 423 -16.58 5.51 16.00
CA ASP A 423 -17.33 4.45 16.68
C ASP A 423 -16.44 3.27 17.11
N ILE A 424 -15.61 2.76 16.20
CA ILE A 424 -14.73 1.62 16.52
C ILE A 424 -13.58 2.02 17.46
N LEU A 425 -13.08 3.26 17.40
CA LEU A 425 -12.10 3.74 18.37
C LEU A 425 -12.71 3.89 19.76
N ASP A 426 -13.89 4.50 19.88
CA ASP A 426 -14.60 4.64 21.15
C ASP A 426 -14.88 3.25 21.75
N TYR A 427 -15.27 2.28 20.92
CA TYR A 427 -15.39 0.88 21.32
C TYR A 427 -14.07 0.33 21.90
N TRP A 428 -12.93 0.51 21.21
CA TRP A 428 -11.64 -0.01 21.71
C TRP A 428 -11.10 0.73 22.93
N GLU A 429 -11.30 2.05 23.03
CA GLU A 429 -10.91 2.83 24.22
C GLU A 429 -11.63 2.30 25.48
N ASN A 430 -12.90 1.92 25.34
CA ASN A 430 -13.69 1.33 26.44
C ASN A 430 -13.24 -0.10 26.81
N HIS A 431 -12.86 -0.93 25.82
CA HIS A 431 -12.46 -2.33 26.05
C HIS A 431 -10.97 -2.49 26.39
N THR A 432 -10.14 -1.48 26.10
CA THR A 432 -8.69 -1.49 26.39
C THR A 432 -8.24 -0.18 27.05
N PRO A 433 -8.71 0.14 28.28
CA PRO A 433 -8.37 1.39 28.94
C PRO A 433 -6.86 1.61 29.04
N SER A 434 -6.41 2.83 28.76
CA SER A 434 -4.99 3.24 28.76
C SER A 434 -4.08 2.56 27.73
N PHE A 435 -4.63 1.74 26.82
CA PHE A 435 -3.82 1.09 25.78
C PHE A 435 -3.57 1.99 24.57
N ILE A 436 -4.46 2.94 24.29
CA ILE A 436 -4.38 3.85 23.13
C ILE A 436 -3.88 5.22 23.60
N TYR A 437 -2.79 5.70 23.02
CA TYR A 437 -2.32 7.08 23.19
C TYR A 437 -2.84 7.97 22.07
N ASN A 438 -3.71 8.90 22.42
CA ASN A 438 -4.24 9.87 21.47
C ASN A 438 -3.31 11.08 21.36
N ILE A 439 -2.72 11.28 20.19
CA ILE A 439 -1.92 12.48 19.89
C ILE A 439 -2.73 13.43 19.00
N GLU A 440 -2.92 14.65 19.49
CA GLU A 440 -3.58 15.72 18.76
C GLU A 440 -2.59 16.45 17.85
N TYR A 441 -2.82 16.41 16.54
CA TYR A 441 -1.96 17.02 15.53
C TYR A 441 -1.74 18.52 15.80
N LYS A 442 -2.79 19.23 16.23
CA LYS A 442 -2.72 20.65 16.59
C LYS A 442 -1.70 20.90 17.70
N ASN A 443 -1.76 20.11 18.79
CA ASN A 443 -0.84 20.26 19.92
C ASN A 443 0.60 19.94 19.51
N LEU A 444 0.80 18.96 18.63
CA LEU A 444 2.13 18.62 18.10
C LEU A 444 2.72 19.77 17.27
N VAL A 445 1.89 20.47 16.50
CA VAL A 445 2.35 21.61 15.70
C VAL A 445 2.63 22.84 16.58
N GLU A 446 1.82 23.08 17.61
CA GLU A 446 1.96 24.24 18.51
C GLU A 446 3.09 24.08 19.52
N LYS A 447 3.31 22.88 20.05
CA LYS A 447 4.30 22.58 21.10
C LYS A 447 5.08 21.30 20.79
N PRO A 448 5.88 21.27 19.70
CA PRO A 448 6.48 20.04 19.19
C PRO A 448 7.35 19.33 20.23
N GLU A 449 8.23 20.04 20.92
CA GLU A 449 9.14 19.42 21.89
C GLU A 449 8.39 18.76 23.05
N ASP A 450 7.42 19.45 23.65
CA ASP A 450 6.62 18.91 24.75
C ASP A 450 5.84 17.67 24.33
N GLN A 451 5.23 17.69 23.13
CA GLN A 451 4.46 16.54 22.64
C GLN A 451 5.37 15.37 22.26
N ILE A 452 6.54 15.63 21.68
CA ILE A 452 7.51 14.59 21.33
C ILE A 452 8.07 13.93 22.59
N LYS A 453 8.38 14.69 23.65
CA LYS A 453 8.78 14.13 24.95
C LYS A 453 7.71 13.21 25.53
N LYS A 454 6.44 13.62 25.50
CA LYS A 454 5.30 12.79 25.96
C LYS A 454 5.13 11.53 25.11
N LEU A 455 5.27 11.65 23.79
CA LEU A 455 5.18 10.54 22.85
C LEU A 455 6.27 9.50 23.11
N LEU A 456 7.54 9.92 23.21
CA LEU A 456 8.66 9.02 23.50
C LEU A 456 8.47 8.34 24.86
N LYS A 457 8.05 9.09 25.89
CA LYS A 457 7.76 8.53 27.21
C LYS A 457 6.67 7.46 27.16
N TYR A 458 5.55 7.69 26.44
CA TYR A 458 4.50 6.67 26.28
C TYR A 458 5.03 5.41 25.58
N CYS A 459 5.93 5.59 24.60
CA CYS A 459 6.62 4.50 23.90
C CYS A 459 7.75 3.84 24.70
N ASP A 460 7.96 4.21 25.97
CA ASP A 460 9.08 3.80 26.81
C ASP A 460 10.45 4.00 26.10
N LEU A 461 10.59 5.09 25.35
CA LEU A 461 11.82 5.48 24.66
C LEU A 461 12.45 6.65 25.40
N ASP A 462 13.79 6.65 25.44
CA ASP A 462 14.55 7.78 25.96
C ASP A 462 14.42 9.00 25.04
N TRP A 463 14.83 10.15 25.55
CA TRP A 463 14.91 11.36 24.74
C TRP A 463 15.99 11.23 23.66
N ASP A 464 15.64 11.63 22.43
CA ASP A 464 16.57 11.74 21.30
C ASP A 464 16.25 13.02 20.52
N GLU A 465 17.22 13.94 20.45
CA GLU A 465 17.09 15.22 19.77
C GLU A 465 16.81 15.07 18.27
N ASN A 466 17.20 13.94 17.67
CA ASN A 466 16.91 13.66 16.26
C ASN A 466 15.40 13.65 15.97
N CYS A 467 14.57 13.32 16.95
CA CYS A 467 13.11 13.37 16.84
C CYS A 467 12.58 14.78 16.57
N LEU A 468 13.24 15.83 17.08
CA LEU A 468 12.87 17.22 16.81
C LEU A 468 13.20 17.62 15.36
N ILE A 469 14.32 17.12 14.86
CA ILE A 469 14.85 17.40 13.51
C ILE A 469 14.50 16.30 12.50
N HIS A 470 13.36 15.63 12.69
CA HIS A 470 12.87 14.52 11.85
C HIS A 470 12.86 14.79 10.33
N HIS A 471 12.79 16.05 9.91
CA HIS A 471 12.86 16.44 8.50
C HIS A 471 14.22 16.12 7.84
N LYS A 472 15.27 15.84 8.64
CA LYS A 472 16.56 15.33 8.17
C LYS A 472 16.57 13.82 7.97
N ASN A 473 15.52 13.11 8.37
CA ASN A 473 15.41 11.66 8.21
C ASN A 473 15.31 11.30 6.73
N THR A 474 16.23 10.46 6.26
CA THR A 474 16.31 10.00 4.87
C THR A 474 15.55 8.70 4.62
N ASN A 475 14.88 8.15 5.63
CA ASN A 475 14.06 6.94 5.49
C ASN A 475 13.00 7.12 4.40
N SER A 476 12.69 6.04 3.68
CA SER A 476 11.71 6.10 2.60
C SER A 476 10.29 6.30 3.14
N ILE A 477 9.50 7.21 2.55
CA ILE A 477 8.09 7.44 2.87
C ILE A 477 7.26 7.11 1.64
N LYS A 478 6.50 6.02 1.71
CA LYS A 478 5.67 5.50 0.61
C LYS A 478 4.20 5.86 0.79
N THR A 479 3.94 7.13 1.09
CA THR A 479 2.59 7.63 1.31
C THR A 479 2.33 8.88 0.50
N VAL A 480 1.04 9.16 0.30
CA VAL A 480 0.54 10.43 -0.22
C VAL A 480 1.03 11.64 0.61
N SER A 481 1.52 11.41 1.83
CA SER A 481 2.06 12.44 2.74
C SER A 481 3.57 12.64 2.64
N SER A 482 4.29 11.96 1.74
CA SER A 482 5.76 12.00 1.64
C SER A 482 6.32 13.42 1.62
N THR A 483 5.83 14.29 0.73
CA THR A 483 6.33 15.68 0.62
C THR A 483 6.06 16.54 1.86
N GLN A 484 5.02 16.23 2.64
CA GLN A 484 4.65 16.97 3.84
C GLN A 484 5.41 16.47 5.07
N ALA A 485 5.56 15.15 5.20
CA ALA A 485 6.23 14.52 6.34
C ALA A 485 7.75 14.77 6.37
N ARG A 486 8.35 15.20 5.24
CA ARG A 486 9.77 15.57 5.13
C ARG A 486 10.07 17.04 5.44
N LYS A 487 9.05 17.85 5.70
CA LYS A 487 9.23 19.26 6.03
C LYS A 487 9.31 19.43 7.55
N PRO A 488 9.99 20.48 8.04
CA PRO A 488 9.90 20.86 9.45
C PRO A 488 8.44 20.97 9.90
N ILE A 489 8.16 20.82 11.19
CA ILE A 489 6.82 21.12 11.71
C ILE A 489 6.55 22.61 11.53
N TYR A 490 5.49 22.96 10.81
CA TYR A 490 5.12 24.35 10.51
C TYR A 490 3.61 24.57 10.70
N GLN A 491 3.22 25.77 11.15
CA GLN A 491 1.83 26.10 11.48
C GLN A 491 0.91 26.18 10.27
N SER A 492 1.42 26.54 9.09
CA SER A 492 0.61 26.61 7.85
C SER A 492 0.10 25.25 7.35
N SER A 493 0.45 24.14 8.02
CA SER A 493 -0.19 22.85 7.77
C SER A 493 -1.58 22.75 8.38
N LEU A 494 -1.89 23.57 9.39
CA LEU A 494 -3.19 23.65 10.05
C LEU A 494 -4.16 24.45 9.18
N ASN A 495 -5.44 24.05 9.17
CA ASN A 495 -6.51 24.78 8.51
C ASN A 495 -6.36 24.90 6.98
N ASN A 496 -5.69 23.96 6.32
CA ASN A 496 -5.56 23.95 4.86
C ASN A 496 -6.92 23.85 4.15
N SER A 497 -7.94 23.33 4.82
CA SER A 497 -9.32 23.32 4.33
C SER A 497 -9.96 24.70 4.27
N LYS A 498 -9.49 25.71 5.03
CA LYS A 498 -10.13 27.05 5.09
C LYS A 498 -10.21 27.75 3.73
N ILE A 499 -9.24 27.52 2.85
CA ILE A 499 -9.24 28.10 1.50
C ILE A 499 -10.43 27.59 0.68
N PHE A 500 -10.90 26.39 0.98
CA PHE A 500 -12.01 25.72 0.31
C PHE A 500 -13.30 25.76 1.13
N ASP A 501 -13.37 26.52 2.23
CA ASP A 501 -14.43 26.36 3.25
C ASP A 501 -15.86 26.44 2.67
N HIS A 502 -16.09 27.34 1.71
CA HIS A 502 -17.36 27.52 0.98
C HIS A 502 -17.77 26.31 0.13
N TYR A 503 -16.86 25.39 -0.17
CA TYR A 503 -17.10 24.18 -0.94
C TYR A 503 -17.22 22.92 -0.09
N LEU A 504 -17.05 23.03 1.25
CA LEU A 504 -16.97 21.88 2.15
C LEU A 504 -18.23 21.67 3.00
N ASP A 505 -19.32 22.37 2.72
CA ASP A 505 -20.57 22.28 3.49
C ASP A 505 -21.16 20.86 3.50
N ASP A 506 -21.12 20.15 2.37
CA ASP A 506 -21.52 18.75 2.29
C ASP A 506 -20.65 17.85 3.17
N LEU A 507 -19.32 18.06 3.15
CA LEU A 507 -18.40 17.30 4.00
C LEU A 507 -18.68 17.56 5.48
N LYS A 508 -18.87 18.83 5.88
CA LYS A 508 -19.24 19.22 7.24
C LYS A 508 -20.54 18.54 7.67
N LYS A 509 -21.56 18.52 6.80
CA LYS A 509 -22.85 17.86 7.05
C LYS A 509 -22.71 16.35 7.28
N PHE A 510 -21.82 15.66 6.55
CA PHE A 510 -21.66 14.21 6.74
C PHE A 510 -20.79 13.85 7.94
N ILE A 511 -19.87 14.72 8.36
CA ILE A 511 -18.97 14.52 9.50
C ILE A 511 -19.64 14.87 10.84
N ASN A 512 -20.34 16.01 10.89
CA ASN A 512 -21.16 16.40 12.04
C ASN A 512 -22.40 15.51 12.14
#